data_AF-A0A7V0ZLK8-F1
#
_entry.id   AF-A0A7V0ZLK8-F1
#
_cell.length_a   1.000
_cell.length_b   1.000
_cell.length_c   1.000
_cell.angle_alpha   90.00
_cell.angle_beta   90.00
_cell.angle_gamma   90.00
#
_symmetry.space_group_name_H-M   'P 1'
#
loop_
_entity.id
_entity.type
_entity.pdbx_description
1 polymer ?
#
loop_
_entity_poly.entity_id
_entity_poly.type
_entity_poly.pdbx_seq_one_letter_code
_entity_poly.pdbx_strand_id
1 'polypeptide(L)'
;MVIFNSLIVNEYKPHRGVFLGVQVHATALLCAVCCILFLAMPQLVLAQVPAWPDEPAEEKIEESVQEAVEESIDEYIDELVVGPGVRRYEEKIEEQVEESATEKLEEYLEETVAESVATDVEDSVEESVENSVEEVIEDTIEANLEASVEHVVEQSVEDSIEEVVEESIEEEVAQNLEQDLEGSLEQEVEMQVADAVEEQIENEIDAILESIENEFEIDEGRIHKDQWLVMAEPEVFDKLAEEGYLFATITDLPGMGMRLAEVAAPASFDITQVRQGVIDVVGKERAEVDLNHIYTAGTRVGSPSEEGVAPRAAISFPADIDQMSLRIGMIDSDVDTTHPSLASARIQTRSFTPEGAELPDFHGTAIASIIVADAAGYKGLAPKAEVYAASVFENDRQRGEIASTVSLVRALDWLMSSGVDVVNVSLAGPPNRLLEAALGRAQEHGVLILAAAGNGGPVAQPMYPAAYDSVVAVTAVDAGGRVFRLANRGAYLDLAAPGVGLLHAKAGGGYTVSSGTSFAVPFAATAAARLRQLQPTA
;
A
#
# COMPACT_ATOMS: atom_id res chain seq x y z
N MET A 1 44.17 -31.68 -19.19
CA MET A 1 45.19 -32.71 -18.98
C MET A 1 44.75 -33.50 -17.76
N VAL A 2 43.82 -34.45 -17.91
CA VAL A 2 44.07 -35.85 -18.33
C VAL A 2 44.89 -36.53 -17.23
N ILE A 3 44.27 -37.19 -16.25
CA ILE A 3 43.56 -38.49 -16.29
C ILE A 3 44.44 -39.63 -16.81
N PHE A 4 44.73 -40.60 -15.93
CA PHE A 4 44.98 -42.03 -16.18
C PHE A 4 44.78 -42.68 -14.78
N ASN A 5 43.84 -43.59 -14.49
CA ASN A 5 43.28 -44.74 -15.21
C ASN A 5 44.33 -45.80 -15.56
N SER A 6 44.23 -47.04 -15.04
CA SER A 6 44.76 -48.28 -15.64
C SER A 6 44.67 -49.54 -14.77
N LEU A 7 44.15 -50.60 -15.41
CA LEU A 7 44.67 -51.99 -15.46
C LEU A 7 44.40 -52.99 -14.31
N ILE A 8 43.38 -53.81 -14.60
CA ILE A 8 43.20 -55.25 -14.33
C ILE A 8 44.40 -56.09 -14.85
N VAL A 9 44.55 -57.39 -14.48
CA VAL A 9 44.59 -58.65 -15.33
C VAL A 9 45.10 -59.85 -14.48
N ASN A 10 44.62 -61.07 -14.80
CA ASN A 10 45.23 -62.43 -14.70
C ASN A 10 44.81 -63.37 -13.54
N GLU A 11 44.61 -64.71 -13.71
CA GLU A 11 44.37 -65.58 -14.90
C GLU A 11 44.16 -67.09 -14.48
N TYR A 12 43.58 -67.93 -15.36
CA TYR A 12 43.66 -69.43 -15.48
C TYR A 12 43.07 -70.44 -14.41
N LYS A 13 41.94 -71.11 -14.76
CA LYS A 13 41.75 -72.54 -15.24
C LYS A 13 42.39 -73.76 -14.46
N PRO A 14 41.98 -75.06 -14.69
CA PRO A 14 40.64 -75.70 -14.66
C PRO A 14 40.58 -77.22 -14.17
N HIS A 15 39.37 -77.81 -14.11
CA HIS A 15 38.99 -79.23 -14.43
C HIS A 15 39.30 -80.54 -13.58
N ARG A 16 38.18 -81.21 -13.20
CA ARG A 16 37.76 -82.65 -13.39
C ARG A 16 38.39 -83.89 -12.67
N GLY A 17 37.49 -84.76 -12.17
CA GLY A 17 37.67 -86.23 -11.94
C GLY A 17 37.11 -86.73 -10.57
N VAL A 18 36.62 -87.97 -10.32
CA VAL A 18 36.33 -89.22 -11.08
C VAL A 18 35.22 -90.03 -10.34
N PHE A 19 34.62 -91.03 -11.02
CA PHE A 19 33.47 -91.91 -10.67
C PHE A 19 33.71 -93.08 -9.65
N LEU A 20 32.60 -93.80 -9.34
CA LEU A 20 32.41 -95.12 -8.65
C LEU A 20 32.45 -95.14 -7.10
N GLY A 21 31.56 -95.83 -6.36
CA GLY A 21 30.30 -96.51 -6.74
C GLY A 21 30.04 -97.87 -6.06
N VAL A 22 29.46 -97.89 -4.84
CA VAL A 22 28.94 -99.06 -4.09
C VAL A 22 27.90 -98.55 -3.05
N GLN A 23 26.81 -99.22 -2.59
CA GLN A 23 25.81 -100.18 -3.13
C GLN A 23 24.72 -100.44 -2.01
N VAL A 24 23.60 -101.11 -2.33
CA VAL A 24 22.69 -101.88 -1.41
C VAL A 24 21.49 -101.16 -0.73
N HIS A 25 20.27 -101.53 -1.19
CA HIS A 25 18.90 -101.41 -0.59
C HIS A 25 18.31 -99.99 -0.41
N ALA A 26 17.25 -99.54 -1.10
CA ALA A 26 16.08 -100.15 -1.76
C ALA A 26 14.89 -100.55 -0.83
N THR A 27 13.76 -99.86 -1.02
CA THR A 27 12.36 -100.33 -0.97
C THR A 27 11.92 -101.30 0.14
N ALA A 28 11.06 -100.84 1.07
CA ALA A 28 9.68 -101.37 1.30
C ALA A 28 9.01 -100.74 2.55
N LEU A 29 7.66 -100.83 2.61
CA LEU A 29 6.74 -100.43 3.71
C LEU A 29 6.69 -98.91 4.04
N LEU A 30 5.55 -98.20 3.95
CA LEU A 30 4.20 -98.58 3.49
C LEU A 30 3.51 -99.72 4.30
N CYS A 31 3.49 -99.62 5.63
CA CYS A 31 2.63 -100.47 6.49
C CYS A 31 2.32 -99.98 7.93
N ALA A 32 2.75 -98.79 8.35
CA ALA A 32 2.33 -98.15 9.59
C ALA A 32 2.32 -96.62 9.37
N VAL A 33 1.28 -95.86 9.70
CA VAL A 33 0.25 -96.07 10.72
C VAL A 33 -1.16 -95.95 10.12
N CYS A 34 -1.97 -97.01 10.20
CA CYS A 34 -3.38 -96.99 9.76
C CYS A 34 -4.32 -97.93 10.55
N CYS A 35 -3.99 -98.32 11.81
CA CYS A 35 -4.74 -99.38 12.51
C CYS A 35 -4.89 -99.30 14.06
N ILE A 36 -4.40 -98.27 14.75
CA ILE A 36 -4.54 -98.11 16.21
C ILE A 36 -4.60 -96.59 16.50
N LEU A 37 -5.69 -95.93 16.92
CA LEU A 37 -7.09 -96.27 17.26
C LEU A 37 -8.00 -95.22 16.55
N PHE A 38 -9.22 -95.44 16.04
CA PHE A 38 -10.24 -96.48 16.18
C PHE A 38 -10.68 -96.79 17.61
N LEU A 39 -11.71 -96.09 18.11
CA LEU A 39 -12.92 -96.67 18.75
C LEU A 39 -13.90 -95.58 19.23
N ALA A 40 -14.85 -95.16 18.37
CA ALA A 40 -16.22 -94.73 18.73
C ALA A 40 -17.01 -94.24 17.49
N MET A 41 -17.63 -95.18 16.79
CA MET A 41 -18.78 -94.97 15.89
C MET A 41 -20.08 -94.78 16.71
N PRO A 42 -21.29 -94.55 16.13
CA PRO A 42 -21.70 -93.88 14.87
C PRO A 42 -23.02 -93.05 15.00
N GLN A 43 -23.67 -92.75 13.85
CA GLN A 43 -25.14 -92.57 13.58
C GLN A 43 -25.55 -91.13 13.16
N LEU A 44 -25.84 -90.89 11.86
CA LEU A 44 -27.18 -90.88 11.18
C LEU A 44 -27.95 -89.55 11.46
N VAL A 45 -28.62 -88.84 10.54
CA VAL A 45 -29.29 -89.07 9.23
C VAL A 45 -29.20 -87.73 8.44
N LEU A 46 -28.66 -87.61 7.22
CA LEU A 46 -29.26 -87.79 5.88
C LEU A 46 -30.60 -87.03 5.58
N ALA A 47 -30.69 -86.46 4.37
CA ALA A 47 -31.90 -86.16 3.57
C ALA A 47 -32.62 -84.77 3.65
N GLN A 48 -32.45 -84.03 2.53
CA GLN A 48 -33.50 -83.49 1.64
C GLN A 48 -34.34 -82.22 2.00
N VAL A 49 -34.16 -81.15 1.19
CA VAL A 49 -35.17 -80.39 0.35
C VAL A 49 -36.38 -79.71 1.08
N PRO A 50 -36.90 -78.51 0.68
CA PRO A 50 -36.35 -77.28 0.07
C PRO A 50 -36.88 -75.93 0.68
N ALA A 51 -36.50 -74.79 0.07
CA ALA A 51 -37.26 -73.54 -0.18
C ALA A 51 -38.27 -72.93 0.84
N TRP A 52 -37.98 -71.68 1.27
CA TRP A 52 -38.88 -70.52 1.55
C TRP A 52 -40.05 -70.70 2.58
N PRO A 53 -40.72 -69.62 3.04
CA PRO A 53 -40.32 -68.21 3.18
C PRO A 53 -40.65 -67.64 4.60
N ASP A 54 -40.60 -66.30 4.69
CA ASP A 54 -41.45 -65.43 5.53
C ASP A 54 -41.17 -65.18 7.04
N GLU A 55 -41.03 -63.86 7.26
CA GLU A 55 -41.28 -63.02 8.43
C GLU A 55 -40.27 -62.90 9.59
N PRO A 56 -40.17 -61.70 10.20
CA PRO A 56 -38.95 -61.24 10.86
C PRO A 56 -39.13 -60.90 12.35
N ALA A 57 -38.02 -60.47 12.97
CA ALA A 57 -37.89 -60.08 14.37
C ALA A 57 -38.00 -61.28 15.35
N GLU A 58 -37.28 -61.34 16.48
CA GLU A 58 -36.67 -60.26 17.25
C GLU A 58 -35.25 -60.64 17.73
N GLU A 59 -34.26 -59.85 17.33
CA GLU A 59 -33.43 -59.06 18.25
C GLU A 59 -33.56 -59.43 19.76
N LYS A 60 -32.85 -60.49 20.22
CA LYS A 60 -32.60 -60.70 21.67
C LYS A 60 -31.60 -61.76 22.15
N ILE A 61 -30.81 -62.43 21.29
CA ILE A 61 -29.97 -63.57 21.76
C ILE A 61 -28.49 -63.49 21.33
N GLU A 62 -28.12 -63.01 20.13
CA GLU A 62 -26.72 -63.06 19.70
C GLU A 62 -25.79 -62.07 20.44
N GLU A 63 -26.29 -60.88 20.79
CA GLU A 63 -25.54 -59.87 21.54
C GLU A 63 -25.12 -60.35 22.96
N SER A 64 -25.80 -61.36 23.53
CA SER A 64 -25.47 -61.94 24.83
C SER A 64 -24.60 -63.21 24.76
N VAL A 65 -24.20 -63.65 23.57
CA VAL A 65 -23.30 -64.81 23.38
C VAL A 65 -21.90 -64.38 22.94
N GLN A 66 -21.79 -63.30 22.16
CA GLN A 66 -20.50 -62.76 21.74
C GLN A 66 -19.68 -62.20 22.92
N GLU A 67 -20.32 -61.45 23.82
CA GLU A 67 -19.66 -60.77 24.95
C GLU A 67 -19.11 -61.75 26.02
N ALA A 68 -19.54 -63.02 26.03
CA ALA A 68 -19.14 -64.01 27.04
C ALA A 68 -18.03 -64.99 26.58
N VAL A 69 -17.72 -65.06 25.28
CA VAL A 69 -16.78 -66.03 24.72
C VAL A 69 -15.44 -65.40 24.34
N GLU A 70 -15.43 -64.13 23.92
CA GLU A 70 -14.19 -63.43 23.56
C GLU A 70 -13.39 -62.96 24.80
N GLU A 71 -14.06 -62.57 25.89
CA GLU A 71 -13.40 -62.12 27.13
C GLU A 71 -12.75 -63.24 27.96
N SER A 72 -12.90 -64.52 27.58
CA SER A 72 -12.46 -65.67 28.41
C SER A 72 -11.45 -66.64 27.76
N ILE A 73 -10.92 -66.29 26.57
CA ILE A 73 -9.89 -67.10 25.89
C ILE A 73 -8.54 -66.37 25.83
N ASP A 74 -8.53 -65.05 25.63
CA ASP A 74 -7.28 -64.28 25.51
C ASP A 74 -6.53 -64.13 26.86
N GLU A 75 -7.23 -64.17 28.00
CA GLU A 75 -6.58 -64.11 29.34
C GLU A 75 -5.95 -65.46 29.77
N TYR A 76 -6.14 -66.57 29.04
CA TYR A 76 -5.73 -67.91 29.48
C TYR A 76 -4.67 -68.63 28.63
N ILE A 77 -4.25 -68.06 27.50
CA ILE A 77 -3.23 -68.67 26.62
C ILE A 77 -1.84 -68.07 26.84
N ASP A 78 -1.73 -66.80 27.24
CA ASP A 78 -0.45 -66.12 27.46
C ASP A 78 0.32 -66.65 28.69
N GLU A 79 -0.37 -67.20 29.71
CA GLU A 79 0.28 -67.60 30.98
C GLU A 79 0.87 -69.03 30.99
N LEU A 80 0.69 -69.84 29.92
CA LEU A 80 1.04 -71.27 29.96
C LEU A 80 1.98 -71.80 28.85
N VAL A 81 2.45 -70.96 27.93
CA VAL A 81 3.46 -71.37 26.92
C VAL A 81 4.77 -70.55 26.99
N VAL A 82 4.75 -69.31 27.50
CA VAL A 82 5.95 -68.45 27.59
C VAL A 82 6.78 -68.72 28.85
N GLY A 83 7.29 -69.94 28.98
CA GLY A 83 8.30 -70.27 29.99
C GLY A 83 9.64 -69.55 29.72
N PRO A 84 10.41 -69.14 30.75
CA PRO A 84 11.58 -68.24 30.61
C PRO A 84 12.84 -68.90 30.02
N GLY A 85 12.68 -69.89 29.13
CA GLY A 85 13.75 -70.55 28.39
C GLY A 85 13.85 -70.14 26.91
N VAL A 86 12.73 -69.80 26.26
CA VAL A 86 12.69 -69.61 24.80
C VAL A 86 13.31 -68.28 24.36
N ARG A 87 12.96 -67.18 25.04
CA ARG A 87 13.54 -65.83 24.81
C ARG A 87 15.06 -65.71 25.01
N ARG A 88 15.76 -66.78 25.41
CA ARG A 88 17.23 -66.80 25.54
C ARG A 88 17.95 -67.66 24.49
N TYR A 89 17.20 -68.27 23.58
CA TYR A 89 17.72 -69.08 22.48
C TYR A 89 17.41 -68.49 21.10
N GLU A 90 16.40 -67.63 20.96
CA GLU A 90 16.12 -66.89 19.71
C GLU A 90 17.17 -65.78 19.46
N GLU A 91 17.38 -64.86 20.40
CA GLU A 91 18.42 -63.80 20.31
C GLU A 91 19.83 -64.35 19.99
N LYS A 92 20.14 -65.57 20.42
CA LYS A 92 21.46 -66.20 20.20
C LYS A 92 21.59 -67.01 18.91
N ILE A 93 20.50 -67.20 18.18
CA ILE A 93 20.50 -67.89 16.90
C ILE A 93 20.35 -66.88 15.76
N GLU A 94 19.59 -65.79 15.92
CA GLU A 94 19.59 -64.69 14.97
C GLU A 94 20.98 -64.06 14.84
N GLU A 95 21.60 -63.65 15.96
CA GLU A 95 22.92 -62.98 15.97
C GLU A 95 24.04 -63.83 15.34
N GLN A 96 24.02 -65.17 15.49
CA GLN A 96 25.04 -66.05 14.90
C GLN A 96 24.74 -66.51 13.47
N VAL A 97 23.50 -66.38 12.98
CA VAL A 97 23.13 -66.73 11.60
C VAL A 97 23.30 -65.52 10.69
N GLU A 98 22.91 -64.31 11.11
CA GLU A 98 23.12 -63.09 10.32
C GLU A 98 24.60 -62.74 10.14
N GLU A 99 25.44 -62.89 11.18
CA GLU A 99 26.86 -62.48 11.13
C GLU A 99 27.80 -63.47 10.38
N SER A 100 27.35 -64.69 10.06
CA SER A 100 28.22 -65.69 9.41
C SER A 100 27.68 -66.33 8.14
N ALA A 101 26.36 -66.30 7.88
CA ALA A 101 25.77 -66.95 6.71
C ALA A 101 25.43 -65.97 5.58
N THR A 102 25.23 -64.69 5.89
CA THR A 102 24.79 -63.66 4.92
C THR A 102 25.98 -63.00 4.21
N GLU A 103 26.90 -62.34 4.93
CA GLU A 103 28.05 -61.64 4.30
C GLU A 103 28.87 -62.54 3.35
N LYS A 104 29.12 -63.79 3.74
CA LYS A 104 29.93 -64.74 2.95
C LYS A 104 29.21 -65.37 1.76
N LEU A 105 27.89 -65.23 1.67
CA LEU A 105 27.11 -65.71 0.52
C LEU A 105 26.85 -64.58 -0.48
N GLU A 106 26.64 -63.35 0.01
CA GLU A 106 26.47 -62.16 -0.83
C GLU A 106 27.78 -61.85 -1.58
N GLU A 107 28.94 -61.81 -0.90
CA GLU A 107 30.25 -61.55 -1.53
C GLU A 107 30.57 -62.56 -2.65
N TYR A 108 30.21 -63.85 -2.48
CA TYR A 108 30.49 -64.89 -3.47
C TYR A 108 29.49 -64.94 -4.63
N LEU A 109 28.25 -64.46 -4.41
CA LEU A 109 27.21 -64.39 -5.45
C LEU A 109 27.36 -63.14 -6.32
N GLU A 110 27.68 -61.98 -5.74
CA GLU A 110 27.91 -60.75 -6.52
C GLU A 110 29.11 -60.90 -7.46
N GLU A 111 30.26 -61.38 -6.97
CA GLU A 111 31.47 -61.49 -7.81
C GLU A 111 31.32 -62.53 -8.94
N THR A 112 30.68 -63.68 -8.68
CA THR A 112 30.66 -64.78 -9.67
C THR A 112 29.51 -64.67 -10.69
N VAL A 113 28.33 -64.18 -10.28
CA VAL A 113 27.13 -64.18 -11.14
C VAL A 113 27.00 -62.88 -11.94
N ALA A 114 27.38 -61.73 -11.39
CA ALA A 114 27.28 -60.46 -12.10
C ALA A 114 28.26 -60.40 -13.29
N GLU A 115 29.52 -60.77 -13.08
CA GLU A 115 30.58 -60.62 -14.10
C GLU A 115 30.45 -61.67 -15.24
N SER A 116 29.86 -62.84 -14.98
CA SER A 116 29.67 -63.88 -16.01
C SER A 116 28.36 -63.79 -16.80
N VAL A 117 27.34 -63.09 -16.29
CA VAL A 117 26.04 -62.94 -16.98
C VAL A 117 25.92 -61.59 -17.70
N ALA A 118 26.56 -60.52 -17.20
CA ALA A 118 26.56 -59.23 -17.90
C ALA A 118 27.33 -59.32 -19.23
N THR A 119 28.62 -59.67 -19.18
CA THR A 119 29.51 -59.58 -20.36
C THR A 119 29.15 -60.58 -21.47
N ASP A 120 28.84 -61.84 -21.14
CA ASP A 120 28.51 -62.85 -22.17
C ASP A 120 27.13 -62.62 -22.83
N VAL A 121 26.25 -61.81 -22.23
CA VAL A 121 24.89 -61.54 -22.76
C VAL A 121 24.79 -60.16 -23.42
N GLU A 122 25.39 -59.11 -22.85
CA GLU A 122 25.37 -57.77 -23.46
C GLU A 122 26.16 -57.78 -24.78
N ASP A 123 27.45 -58.13 -24.76
CA ASP A 123 28.32 -58.12 -25.96
C ASP A 123 27.75 -58.97 -27.11
N SER A 124 27.21 -60.17 -26.80
CA SER A 124 26.70 -61.09 -27.83
C SER A 124 25.32 -60.69 -28.39
N VAL A 125 24.52 -59.93 -27.64
CA VAL A 125 23.23 -59.41 -28.12
C VAL A 125 23.44 -58.11 -28.89
N GLU A 126 24.29 -57.21 -28.40
CA GLU A 126 24.58 -55.92 -29.03
C GLU A 126 25.21 -56.13 -30.42
N GLU A 127 26.29 -56.91 -30.54
CA GLU A 127 26.94 -57.18 -31.84
C GLU A 127 26.03 -57.93 -32.83
N SER A 128 25.10 -58.77 -32.35
CA SER A 128 24.18 -59.52 -33.23
C SER A 128 22.98 -58.69 -33.68
N VAL A 129 22.46 -57.81 -32.81
CA VAL A 129 21.24 -57.03 -33.07
C VAL A 129 21.55 -55.75 -33.82
N GLU A 130 22.56 -54.97 -33.45
CA GLU A 130 22.89 -53.73 -34.17
C GLU A 130 23.22 -54.03 -35.64
N ASN A 131 24.22 -54.88 -35.90
CA ASN A 131 24.65 -55.19 -37.27
C ASN A 131 23.52 -55.80 -38.15
N SER A 132 22.59 -56.57 -37.58
CA SER A 132 21.49 -57.18 -38.35
C SER A 132 20.28 -56.26 -38.56
N VAL A 133 20.10 -55.27 -37.68
CA VAL A 133 18.96 -54.34 -37.73
C VAL A 133 19.32 -53.09 -38.52
N GLU A 134 20.53 -52.56 -38.36
CA GLU A 134 21.00 -51.34 -39.03
C GLU A 134 21.14 -51.56 -40.55
N GLU A 135 21.82 -52.62 -40.99
CA GLU A 135 22.00 -52.96 -42.42
C GLU A 135 20.66 -53.26 -43.14
N VAL A 136 19.62 -53.70 -42.43
CA VAL A 136 18.30 -53.97 -43.02
C VAL A 136 17.39 -52.75 -42.99
N ILE A 137 17.47 -51.91 -41.95
CA ILE A 137 16.59 -50.74 -41.80
C ILE A 137 17.05 -49.58 -42.68
N GLU A 138 18.32 -49.18 -42.68
CA GLU A 138 18.78 -48.03 -43.45
C GLU A 138 18.63 -48.29 -44.96
N ASP A 139 19.34 -49.30 -45.49
CA ASP A 139 19.38 -49.59 -46.94
C ASP A 139 18.00 -49.94 -47.55
N THR A 140 17.07 -50.51 -46.77
CA THR A 140 15.75 -50.93 -47.30
C THR A 140 14.64 -49.93 -47.04
N ILE A 141 14.62 -49.24 -45.90
CA ILE A 141 13.53 -48.28 -45.61
C ILE A 141 13.83 -46.93 -46.24
N GLU A 142 15.05 -46.40 -46.13
CA GLU A 142 15.37 -45.06 -46.64
C GLU A 142 15.18 -45.02 -48.17
N ALA A 143 15.77 -45.97 -48.90
CA ALA A 143 15.67 -46.05 -50.37
C ALA A 143 14.24 -46.27 -50.91
N ASN A 144 13.33 -46.89 -50.15
CA ASN A 144 11.94 -47.09 -50.57
C ASN A 144 11.02 -45.96 -50.11
N LEU A 145 11.27 -45.37 -48.95
CA LEU A 145 10.45 -44.31 -48.37
C LEU A 145 10.71 -42.99 -49.11
N GLU A 146 11.96 -42.63 -49.34
CA GLU A 146 12.34 -41.39 -50.04
C GLU A 146 11.76 -41.37 -51.46
N ALA A 147 12.05 -42.40 -52.27
CA ALA A 147 11.56 -42.52 -53.65
C ALA A 147 10.02 -42.62 -53.79
N SER A 148 9.29 -43.04 -52.74
CA SER A 148 7.83 -43.13 -52.76
C SER A 148 7.14 -41.87 -52.22
N VAL A 149 7.74 -41.20 -51.23
CA VAL A 149 7.16 -40.02 -50.58
C VAL A 149 7.43 -38.77 -51.41
N GLU A 150 8.66 -38.57 -51.90
CA GLU A 150 9.04 -37.39 -52.71
C GLU A 150 8.14 -37.27 -53.95
N HIS A 151 8.06 -38.34 -54.75
CA HIS A 151 7.30 -38.31 -56.01
C HIS A 151 5.78 -38.17 -55.85
N VAL A 152 5.20 -38.61 -54.72
CA VAL A 152 3.75 -38.49 -54.46
C VAL A 152 3.39 -37.18 -53.77
N VAL A 153 4.25 -36.68 -52.86
CA VAL A 153 3.97 -35.45 -52.12
C VAL A 153 4.16 -34.22 -53.00
N GLU A 154 5.32 -34.04 -53.64
CA GLU A 154 5.55 -32.85 -54.49
C GLU A 154 4.50 -32.75 -55.59
N GLN A 155 4.34 -33.82 -56.38
CA GLN A 155 3.52 -33.80 -57.59
C GLN A 155 1.99 -33.85 -57.37
N SER A 156 1.52 -33.88 -56.12
CA SER A 156 0.06 -33.81 -55.84
C SER A 156 -0.32 -32.76 -54.80
N VAL A 157 0.58 -32.43 -53.87
CA VAL A 157 0.32 -31.45 -52.81
C VAL A 157 0.66 -30.04 -53.29
N GLU A 158 1.75 -29.85 -54.05
CA GLU A 158 2.18 -28.53 -54.50
C GLU A 158 1.21 -27.96 -55.55
N ASP A 159 1.02 -28.68 -56.68
CA ASP A 159 0.07 -28.33 -57.75
C ASP A 159 -1.38 -28.10 -57.24
N SER A 160 -1.83 -28.85 -56.23
CA SER A 160 -3.23 -28.75 -55.73
C SER A 160 -3.43 -27.68 -54.66
N ILE A 161 -2.36 -27.22 -53.99
CA ILE A 161 -2.45 -26.21 -52.93
C ILE A 161 -2.19 -24.81 -53.48
N GLU A 162 -1.22 -24.61 -54.40
CA GLU A 162 -1.01 -23.29 -55.01
C GLU A 162 -2.27 -22.78 -55.73
N GLU A 163 -2.88 -23.59 -56.61
CA GLU A 163 -4.06 -23.18 -57.41
C GLU A 163 -5.29 -22.84 -56.53
N VAL A 164 -5.44 -23.51 -55.38
CA VAL A 164 -6.60 -23.27 -54.47
C VAL A 164 -6.33 -22.15 -53.46
N VAL A 165 -5.09 -21.96 -53.00
CA VAL A 165 -4.78 -20.98 -51.96
C VAL A 165 -4.57 -19.58 -52.55
N GLU A 166 -3.84 -19.42 -53.65
CA GLU A 166 -3.61 -18.08 -54.23
C GLU A 166 -4.90 -17.50 -54.81
N GLU A 167 -5.62 -18.21 -55.69
CA GLU A 167 -6.75 -17.61 -56.43
C GLU A 167 -8.01 -17.40 -55.56
N SER A 168 -8.27 -18.27 -54.58
CA SER A 168 -9.52 -18.20 -53.79
C SER A 168 -9.42 -17.45 -52.46
N ILE A 169 -8.26 -17.47 -51.79
CA ILE A 169 -8.13 -16.86 -50.45
C ILE A 169 -7.69 -15.40 -50.54
N GLU A 170 -6.79 -15.03 -51.46
CA GLU A 170 -6.36 -13.63 -51.57
C GLU A 170 -7.50 -12.71 -52.02
N GLU A 171 -8.32 -13.08 -53.02
CA GLU A 171 -9.43 -12.24 -53.47
C GLU A 171 -10.53 -12.08 -52.40
N GLU A 172 -10.99 -13.16 -51.73
CA GLU A 172 -12.02 -13.02 -50.69
C GLU A 172 -11.50 -12.33 -49.42
N VAL A 173 -10.25 -12.56 -48.99
CA VAL A 173 -9.72 -11.91 -47.79
C VAL A 173 -9.42 -10.44 -48.05
N ALA A 174 -8.80 -10.09 -49.18
CA ALA A 174 -8.48 -8.69 -49.49
C ALA A 174 -9.75 -7.84 -49.64
N GLN A 175 -10.72 -8.28 -50.45
CA GLN A 175 -11.93 -7.47 -50.71
C GLN A 175 -12.80 -7.27 -49.46
N ASN A 176 -12.90 -8.28 -48.58
CA ASN A 176 -13.74 -8.17 -47.38
C ASN A 176 -13.04 -7.44 -46.22
N LEU A 177 -11.74 -7.65 -45.97
CA LEU A 177 -11.07 -6.94 -44.86
C LEU A 177 -10.90 -5.45 -45.16
N GLU A 178 -10.51 -5.09 -46.38
CA GLU A 178 -10.18 -3.71 -46.73
C GLU A 178 -11.44 -2.83 -46.74
N GLN A 179 -12.58 -3.34 -47.24
CA GLN A 179 -13.84 -2.60 -47.28
C GLN A 179 -14.52 -2.44 -45.90
N ASP A 180 -14.45 -3.44 -45.02
CA ASP A 180 -15.13 -3.37 -43.71
C ASP A 180 -14.30 -2.63 -42.64
N LEU A 181 -12.95 -2.75 -42.64
CA LEU A 181 -12.11 -2.02 -41.69
C LEU A 181 -11.96 -0.53 -42.05
N GLU A 182 -11.56 -0.20 -43.28
CA GLU A 182 -11.18 1.19 -43.62
C GLU A 182 -12.37 2.13 -43.47
N GLY A 183 -13.55 1.75 -43.99
CA GLY A 183 -14.77 2.56 -43.91
C GLY A 183 -15.36 2.73 -42.50
N SER A 184 -15.15 1.78 -41.60
CA SER A 184 -15.73 1.81 -40.24
C SER A 184 -14.78 2.38 -39.20
N LEU A 185 -13.50 1.99 -39.25
CA LEU A 185 -12.52 2.40 -38.24
C LEU A 185 -12.07 3.84 -38.42
N GLU A 186 -11.85 4.32 -39.66
CA GLU A 186 -11.40 5.70 -39.87
C GLU A 186 -12.45 6.71 -39.39
N GLN A 187 -13.72 6.59 -39.81
CA GLN A 187 -14.75 7.56 -39.41
C GLN A 187 -15.06 7.56 -37.91
N GLU A 188 -14.99 6.40 -37.24
CA GLU A 188 -15.35 6.32 -35.82
C GLU A 188 -14.16 6.66 -34.90
N VAL A 189 -12.92 6.30 -35.29
CA VAL A 189 -11.71 6.65 -34.52
C VAL A 189 -11.28 8.09 -34.79
N GLU A 190 -11.23 8.56 -36.04
CA GLU A 190 -10.76 9.92 -36.33
C GLU A 190 -11.70 10.97 -35.71
N MET A 191 -13.02 10.78 -35.79
CA MET A 191 -14.00 11.74 -35.25
C MET A 191 -14.15 11.70 -33.71
N GLN A 192 -13.90 10.57 -33.05
CA GLN A 192 -14.03 10.48 -31.58
C GLN A 192 -12.69 10.61 -30.85
N VAL A 193 -11.58 10.24 -31.46
CA VAL A 193 -10.25 10.27 -30.82
C VAL A 193 -9.48 11.52 -31.22
N ALA A 194 -9.52 12.00 -32.47
CA ALA A 194 -8.78 13.22 -32.81
C ALA A 194 -9.36 14.45 -32.07
N ASP A 195 -10.65 14.77 -32.27
CA ASP A 195 -11.27 15.93 -31.62
C ASP A 195 -11.17 15.85 -30.09
N ALA A 196 -11.47 14.70 -29.46
CA ALA A 196 -11.49 14.61 -27.99
C ALA A 196 -10.09 14.54 -27.36
N VAL A 197 -9.10 13.94 -28.04
CA VAL A 197 -7.72 13.84 -27.51
C VAL A 197 -6.90 15.07 -27.87
N GLU A 198 -7.07 15.69 -29.05
CA GLU A 198 -6.49 17.00 -29.31
C GLU A 198 -7.11 18.05 -28.39
N GLU A 199 -8.44 18.14 -28.23
CA GLU A 199 -9.04 19.12 -27.30
C GLU A 199 -8.61 18.84 -25.85
N GLN A 200 -8.51 17.58 -25.40
CA GLN A 200 -8.03 17.31 -24.04
C GLN A 200 -6.52 17.58 -23.88
N ILE A 201 -5.67 17.21 -24.84
CA ILE A 201 -4.23 17.44 -24.77
C ILE A 201 -3.90 18.92 -24.96
N GLU A 202 -4.58 19.65 -25.83
CA GLU A 202 -4.43 21.12 -25.93
C GLU A 202 -4.90 21.79 -24.65
N ASN A 203 -6.03 21.41 -24.04
CA ASN A 203 -6.44 21.96 -22.74
C ASN A 203 -5.48 21.57 -21.59
N GLU A 204 -4.90 20.35 -21.58
CA GLU A 204 -3.91 19.96 -20.57
C GLU A 204 -2.55 20.62 -20.81
N ILE A 205 -2.11 20.78 -22.07
CA ILE A 205 -0.89 21.49 -22.43
C ILE A 205 -1.05 22.99 -22.17
N ASP A 206 -2.18 23.61 -22.50
CA ASP A 206 -2.45 25.02 -22.18
C ASP A 206 -2.58 25.20 -20.67
N ALA A 207 -3.21 24.28 -19.92
CA ALA A 207 -3.22 24.35 -18.45
C ALA A 207 -1.83 24.12 -17.84
N ILE A 208 -0.99 23.27 -18.43
CA ILE A 208 0.40 23.04 -18.01
C ILE A 208 1.27 24.25 -18.38
N LEU A 209 1.14 24.81 -19.57
CA LEU A 209 1.83 26.02 -20.02
C LEU A 209 1.38 27.22 -19.19
N GLU A 210 0.09 27.41 -18.94
CA GLU A 210 -0.42 28.42 -18.02
C GLU A 210 0.09 28.16 -16.60
N SER A 211 0.22 26.90 -16.14
CA SER A 211 0.83 26.59 -14.84
C SER A 211 2.34 26.87 -14.77
N ILE A 212 3.08 26.63 -15.86
CA ILE A 212 4.53 26.85 -15.97
C ILE A 212 4.83 28.33 -16.20
N GLU A 213 3.99 29.04 -16.95
CA GLU A 213 4.00 30.51 -17.04
C GLU A 213 3.62 31.11 -15.68
N ASN A 214 2.69 30.54 -14.91
CA ASN A 214 2.46 30.90 -13.48
C ASN A 214 3.59 30.42 -12.52
N GLU A 215 4.51 29.55 -12.95
CA GLU A 215 5.64 29.06 -12.15
C GLU A 215 6.93 29.88 -12.42
N PHE A 216 7.06 30.42 -13.64
CA PHE A 216 8.14 31.34 -14.05
C PHE A 216 7.75 32.82 -13.99
N GLU A 217 6.47 33.17 -14.10
CA GLU A 217 5.91 34.32 -13.39
C GLU A 217 5.92 33.98 -11.89
N ILE A 218 7.09 34.18 -11.27
CA ILE A 218 7.18 34.54 -9.86
C ILE A 218 6.37 35.83 -9.73
N ASP A 219 5.06 35.69 -9.52
CA ASP A 219 4.02 36.72 -9.67
C ASP A 219 4.57 38.05 -9.14
N GLU A 220 4.89 38.97 -10.06
CA GLU A 220 5.58 40.21 -9.71
C GLU A 220 4.70 41.08 -8.78
N GLY A 221 3.41 40.76 -8.68
CA GLY A 221 2.47 41.27 -7.71
C GLY A 221 2.53 40.62 -6.32
N ARG A 222 2.97 39.36 -6.17
CA ARG A 222 2.97 38.64 -4.86
C ARG A 222 4.25 38.78 -4.03
N ILE A 223 5.22 39.57 -4.47
CA ILE A 223 6.44 39.82 -3.70
C ILE A 223 6.70 41.32 -3.63
N HIS A 224 6.92 41.85 -2.43
CA HIS A 224 7.51 43.18 -2.27
C HIS A 224 9.01 43.10 -2.59
N LYS A 225 9.37 43.17 -3.88
CA LYS A 225 10.75 42.96 -4.36
C LYS A 225 11.79 43.88 -3.72
N ASP A 226 11.39 45.09 -3.32
CA ASP A 226 12.23 46.06 -2.63
C ASP A 226 12.29 45.85 -1.09
N GLN A 227 11.65 44.80 -0.55
CA GLN A 227 11.55 44.55 0.89
C GLN A 227 11.90 43.09 1.26
N TRP A 228 13.01 42.94 1.98
CA TRP A 228 13.44 41.67 2.57
C TRP A 228 13.38 41.74 4.09
N LEU A 229 13.29 40.57 4.70
CA LEU A 229 13.01 40.37 6.12
C LEU A 229 14.15 39.60 6.77
N VAL A 230 14.53 40.00 7.98
CA VAL A 230 15.45 39.26 8.84
C VAL A 230 14.75 38.95 10.14
N MET A 231 14.58 37.67 10.47
CA MET A 231 14.11 37.25 11.77
C MET A 231 15.25 36.55 12.51
N ALA A 232 15.66 37.11 13.65
CA ALA A 232 16.81 36.61 14.41
C ALA A 232 16.68 36.89 15.92
N GLU A 233 17.52 36.27 16.73
CA GLU A 233 17.59 36.53 18.17
C GLU A 233 18.04 37.98 18.47
N PRO A 234 17.66 38.58 19.62
CA PRO A 234 18.02 39.96 19.95
C PRO A 234 19.51 40.30 19.82
N GLU A 235 20.39 39.40 20.28
CA GLU A 235 21.85 39.56 20.27
C GLU A 235 22.48 39.40 18.87
N VAL A 236 21.75 38.82 17.91
CA VAL A 236 22.17 38.76 16.50
C VAL A 236 22.16 40.15 15.88
N PHE A 237 21.15 40.96 16.19
CA PHE A 237 21.05 42.33 15.67
C PHE A 237 22.20 43.22 16.16
N ASP A 238 22.66 43.04 17.39
CA ASP A 238 23.81 43.76 17.93
C ASP A 238 25.10 43.41 17.17
N LYS A 239 25.34 42.11 16.90
CA LYS A 239 26.48 41.65 16.08
C LYS A 239 26.43 42.13 14.64
N LEU A 240 25.24 42.07 14.02
CA LEU A 240 25.06 42.54 12.65
C LEU A 240 25.32 44.06 12.56
N ALA A 241 24.98 44.84 13.59
CA ALA A 241 25.34 46.24 13.67
C ALA A 241 26.86 46.48 13.84
N GLU A 242 27.59 45.62 14.56
CA GLU A 242 29.06 45.66 14.64
C GLU A 242 29.73 45.40 13.27
N GLU A 243 29.17 44.48 12.46
CA GLU A 243 29.59 44.21 11.08
C GLU A 243 29.04 45.26 10.06
N GLY A 244 28.33 46.28 10.53
CA GLY A 244 27.87 47.42 9.72
C GLY A 244 26.51 47.27 9.04
N TYR A 245 25.75 46.21 9.31
CA TYR A 245 24.36 46.08 8.86
C TYR A 245 23.44 46.96 9.72
N LEU A 246 22.74 47.90 9.08
CA LEU A 246 21.82 48.81 9.75
C LEU A 246 20.38 48.55 9.30
N PHE A 247 19.49 48.36 10.28
CA PHE A 247 18.08 48.04 10.06
C PHE A 247 17.21 49.27 10.36
N ALA A 248 16.33 49.65 9.43
CA ALA A 248 15.52 50.86 9.55
C ALA A 248 14.31 50.68 10.49
N THR A 249 13.67 49.51 10.42
CA THR A 249 12.52 49.13 11.25
C THR A 249 12.80 47.78 11.89
N ILE A 250 12.77 47.72 13.22
CA ILE A 250 12.89 46.49 14.01
C ILE A 250 11.63 46.37 14.88
N THR A 251 11.08 45.16 14.97
CA THR A 251 9.96 44.80 15.84
C THR A 251 10.40 43.67 16.76
N ASP A 252 10.27 43.84 18.07
CA ASP A 252 10.44 42.74 19.01
C ASP A 252 9.25 41.75 18.87
N LEU A 253 9.55 40.45 18.83
CA LEU A 253 8.62 39.33 18.80
C LEU A 253 8.76 38.55 20.13
N PRO A 254 8.16 39.05 21.23
CA PRO A 254 8.38 38.50 22.57
C PRO A 254 7.80 37.10 22.78
N GLY A 255 6.76 36.70 22.05
CA GLY A 255 6.20 35.35 22.08
C GLY A 255 7.15 34.32 21.48
N MET A 256 7.88 34.70 20.43
CA MET A 256 8.90 33.86 19.78
C MET A 256 10.30 33.97 20.40
N GLY A 257 10.54 34.99 21.23
CA GLY A 257 11.88 35.35 21.74
C GLY A 257 12.81 35.91 20.65
N MET A 258 12.25 36.55 19.62
CA MET A 258 12.98 36.98 18.41
C MET A 258 12.81 38.49 18.16
N ARG A 259 13.50 38.99 17.14
CA ARG A 259 13.26 40.29 16.50
C ARG A 259 13.06 40.09 15.01
N LEU A 260 12.16 40.86 14.43
CA LEU A 260 11.92 40.96 12.99
C LEU A 260 12.35 42.33 12.50
N ALA A 261 13.24 42.39 11.52
CA ALA A 261 13.61 43.60 10.83
C ALA A 261 13.10 43.62 9.39
N GLU A 262 12.61 44.78 8.98
CA GLU A 262 12.21 45.09 7.60
C GLU A 262 13.31 45.93 6.95
N VAL A 263 13.86 45.47 5.82
CA VAL A 263 14.94 46.17 5.12
C VAL A 263 14.53 46.51 3.70
N ALA A 264 14.65 47.80 3.37
CA ALA A 264 14.51 48.29 2.00
C ALA A 264 15.78 47.98 1.20
N ALA A 265 15.64 47.26 0.09
CA ALA A 265 16.70 47.00 -0.88
C ALA A 265 16.44 47.75 -2.20
N PRO A 266 17.48 48.23 -2.90
CA PRO A 266 17.35 48.60 -4.30
C PRO A 266 17.07 47.36 -5.16
N ALA A 267 16.30 47.49 -6.23
CA ALA A 267 15.99 46.38 -7.16
C ALA A 267 17.20 45.67 -7.83
N SER A 268 18.43 46.16 -7.64
CA SER A 268 19.68 45.56 -8.12
C SER A 268 20.43 44.72 -7.05
N PHE A 269 19.75 44.29 -5.99
CA PHE A 269 20.34 43.70 -4.79
C PHE A 269 20.11 42.18 -4.73
N ASP A 270 21.17 41.39 -4.53
CA ASP A 270 21.11 39.93 -4.51
C ASP A 270 20.89 39.41 -3.07
N ILE A 271 19.66 38.94 -2.80
CA ILE A 271 19.30 38.34 -1.50
C ILE A 271 20.14 37.11 -1.15
N THR A 272 20.69 36.38 -2.13
CA THR A 272 21.50 35.18 -1.90
C THR A 272 22.79 35.52 -1.17
N GLN A 273 23.48 36.58 -1.60
CA GLN A 273 24.71 37.07 -0.98
C GLN A 273 24.46 37.62 0.42
N VAL A 274 23.32 38.28 0.63
CA VAL A 274 22.93 38.88 1.91
C VAL A 274 22.55 37.81 2.92
N ARG A 275 21.74 36.84 2.52
CA ARG A 275 21.42 35.65 3.32
C ARG A 275 22.70 34.91 3.69
N GLN A 276 23.61 34.72 2.74
CA GLN A 276 24.90 34.06 3.03
C GLN A 276 25.72 34.87 4.04
N GLY A 277 25.85 36.19 3.87
CA GLY A 277 26.57 37.05 4.82
C GLY A 277 25.97 37.03 6.23
N VAL A 278 24.64 37.08 6.38
CA VAL A 278 23.98 36.95 7.69
C VAL A 278 24.25 35.56 8.29
N ILE A 279 24.11 34.48 7.51
CA ILE A 279 24.40 33.12 7.95
C ILE A 279 25.88 32.94 8.34
N ASP A 280 26.82 33.55 7.62
CA ASP A 280 28.25 33.47 7.90
C ASP A 280 28.62 34.18 9.22
N VAL A 281 27.92 35.28 9.58
CA VAL A 281 28.17 36.04 10.81
C VAL A 281 27.55 35.38 12.06
N VAL A 282 26.35 34.78 11.96
CA VAL A 282 25.63 34.27 13.16
C VAL A 282 25.22 32.80 13.14
N GLY A 283 25.37 32.10 12.02
CA GLY A 283 24.94 30.71 11.85
C GLY A 283 23.45 30.57 11.51
N LYS A 284 23.14 29.56 10.68
CA LYS A 284 21.79 29.32 10.13
C LYS A 284 20.70 29.11 11.19
N GLU A 285 21.05 28.59 12.36
CA GLU A 285 20.08 28.30 13.44
C GLU A 285 19.56 29.57 14.15
N ARG A 286 20.24 30.72 13.99
CA ARG A 286 19.97 31.94 14.76
C ARG A 286 19.34 33.08 13.97
N ALA A 287 19.27 32.94 12.64
CA ALA A 287 18.67 33.93 11.74
C ALA A 287 18.14 33.27 10.47
N GLU A 288 16.93 33.64 10.06
CA GLU A 288 16.39 33.36 8.72
C GLU A 288 16.19 34.66 7.94
N VAL A 289 16.38 34.59 6.63
CA VAL A 289 16.35 35.74 5.70
C VAL A 289 15.60 35.36 4.43
N ASP A 290 14.55 36.12 4.10
CA ASP A 290 13.68 35.88 2.94
C ASP A 290 12.98 37.17 2.48
N LEU A 291 12.31 37.11 1.32
CA LEU A 291 11.49 38.21 0.78
C LEU A 291 10.14 38.30 1.49
N ASN A 292 9.56 39.50 1.54
CA ASN A 292 8.19 39.69 2.02
C ASN A 292 7.18 39.24 0.95
N HIS A 293 6.75 37.98 1.07
CA HIS A 293 5.76 37.35 0.18
C HIS A 293 4.32 37.68 0.60
N ILE A 294 3.41 37.60 -0.37
CA ILE A 294 1.97 37.82 -0.24
C ILE A 294 1.20 36.49 -0.32
N TYR A 295 0.21 36.37 0.57
CA TYR A 295 -0.73 35.26 0.68
C TYR A 295 -2.15 35.75 0.38
N THR A 296 -3.01 34.86 -0.09
CA THR A 296 -4.40 35.18 -0.45
C THR A 296 -5.40 34.35 0.36
N ALA A 297 -6.60 34.91 0.55
CA ALA A 297 -7.74 34.15 1.05
C ALA A 297 -8.24 33.18 -0.03
N GLY A 298 -8.65 31.98 0.37
CA GLY A 298 -9.03 30.93 -0.57
C GLY A 298 -10.21 31.33 -1.48
N THR A 299 -10.10 31.01 -2.78
CA THR A 299 -11.09 31.40 -3.80
C THR A 299 -12.50 30.97 -3.44
N ARG A 300 -13.44 31.92 -3.46
CA ARG A 300 -14.84 31.73 -3.05
C ARG A 300 -15.58 30.87 -4.08
N VAL A 301 -16.11 29.72 -3.65
CA VAL A 301 -17.12 28.97 -4.42
C VAL A 301 -18.45 29.04 -3.70
N GLY A 302 -19.37 29.85 -4.24
CA GLY A 302 -20.76 29.87 -3.78
C GLY A 302 -21.45 28.54 -4.05
N SER A 303 -22.22 28.04 -3.09
CA SER A 303 -23.11 26.90 -3.35
C SER A 303 -24.30 27.35 -4.21
N PRO A 304 -24.75 26.55 -5.20
CA PRO A 304 -26.03 26.78 -5.87
C PRO A 304 -27.24 26.45 -4.97
N SER A 305 -27.03 25.88 -3.77
CA SER A 305 -28.09 25.69 -2.76
C SER A 305 -28.16 26.88 -1.81
N GLU A 306 -29.35 27.47 -1.66
CA GLU A 306 -29.63 28.45 -0.59
C GLU A 306 -29.69 27.79 0.79
N GLU A 307 -30.03 26.48 0.85
CA GLU A 307 -29.92 25.67 2.05
C GLU A 307 -28.48 25.14 2.19
N GLY A 308 -27.78 25.62 3.21
CA GLY A 308 -26.45 25.15 3.62
C GLY A 308 -26.50 24.35 4.92
N VAL A 309 -25.47 23.54 5.16
CA VAL A 309 -25.35 22.71 6.35
C VAL A 309 -24.78 23.54 7.51
N ALA A 310 -25.52 23.64 8.62
CA ALA A 310 -25.02 24.29 9.84
C ALA A 310 -23.85 23.49 10.44
N PRO A 311 -22.86 24.12 11.13
CA PRO A 311 -21.64 23.43 11.56
C PRO A 311 -21.86 22.13 12.34
N ARG A 312 -22.78 22.13 13.32
CA ARG A 312 -23.11 20.95 14.13
C ARG A 312 -23.90 19.85 13.39
N ALA A 313 -24.46 20.16 12.22
CA ALA A 313 -25.11 19.19 11.35
C ALA A 313 -24.11 18.57 10.35
N ALA A 314 -23.00 19.26 10.05
CA ALA A 314 -21.97 18.78 9.14
C ALA A 314 -21.12 17.65 9.77
N ILE A 315 -20.86 17.73 11.07
CA ILE A 315 -20.30 16.63 11.87
C ILE A 315 -20.74 16.75 13.34
N SER A 316 -20.98 15.61 13.99
CA SER A 316 -21.39 15.57 15.40
C SER A 316 -20.21 15.84 16.33
N PHE A 317 -20.29 16.92 17.12
CA PHE A 317 -19.33 17.21 18.19
C PHE A 317 -19.81 16.68 19.57
N PRO A 318 -18.89 16.24 20.45
CA PRO A 318 -19.23 15.85 21.81
C PRO A 318 -19.89 17.00 22.62
N ALA A 319 -20.94 16.67 23.38
CA ALA A 319 -21.78 17.68 24.06
C ALA A 319 -21.11 18.46 25.20
N ASP A 320 -19.94 18.03 25.67
CA ASP A 320 -19.15 18.73 26.69
C ASP A 320 -18.51 20.03 26.15
N ILE A 321 -18.29 20.13 24.84
CA ILE A 321 -17.66 21.29 24.20
C ILE A 321 -18.49 22.58 24.36
N ASP A 322 -19.80 22.47 24.54
CA ASP A 322 -20.72 23.58 24.85
C ASP A 322 -20.37 24.31 26.15
N GLN A 323 -19.61 23.65 27.04
CA GLN A 323 -19.21 24.18 28.35
C GLN A 323 -17.69 24.45 28.45
N MET A 324 -16.90 24.04 27.45
CA MET A 324 -15.45 24.18 27.45
C MET A 324 -15.00 25.61 27.14
N SER A 325 -14.00 26.07 27.89
CA SER A 325 -13.31 27.35 27.65
C SER A 325 -12.01 27.04 26.92
N LEU A 326 -12.10 26.82 25.61
CA LEU A 326 -10.94 26.58 24.73
C LEU A 326 -10.30 27.91 24.34
N ARG A 327 -8.98 27.96 24.09
CA ARG A 327 -8.27 29.18 23.66
C ARG A 327 -7.76 28.98 22.24
N ILE A 328 -8.45 29.59 21.27
CA ILE A 328 -8.23 29.35 19.84
C ILE A 328 -7.75 30.64 19.17
N GLY A 329 -6.56 30.62 18.59
CA GLY A 329 -6.07 31.65 17.69
C GLY A 329 -6.67 31.48 16.28
N MET A 330 -6.86 32.59 15.58
CA MET A 330 -7.33 32.62 14.21
C MET A 330 -6.50 33.64 13.42
N ILE A 331 -5.90 33.23 12.31
CA ILE A 331 -5.21 34.13 11.36
C ILE A 331 -6.06 34.18 10.09
N ASP A 332 -6.72 35.31 9.85
CA ASP A 332 -7.76 35.46 8.83
C ASP A 332 -8.01 36.94 8.48
N SER A 333 -9.12 37.22 7.78
CA SER A 333 -9.67 38.57 7.62
C SER A 333 -10.26 39.08 8.95
N ASP A 334 -10.73 40.33 8.97
CA ASP A 334 -11.34 40.90 10.18
C ASP A 334 -12.69 40.24 10.52
N VAL A 335 -13.21 40.54 11.73
CA VAL A 335 -14.43 39.90 12.26
C VAL A 335 -15.48 40.93 12.64
N ASP A 336 -16.66 40.84 12.01
CA ASP A 336 -17.87 41.55 12.42
C ASP A 336 -18.40 40.97 13.75
N THR A 337 -17.77 41.39 14.84
CA THR A 337 -18.19 41.08 16.21
C THR A 337 -19.55 41.69 16.57
N THR A 338 -20.14 42.54 15.73
CA THR A 338 -21.49 43.08 15.91
C THR A 338 -22.58 42.16 15.34
N HIS A 339 -22.20 41.14 14.57
CA HIS A 339 -23.14 40.18 14.00
C HIS A 339 -23.99 39.51 15.10
N PRO A 340 -25.33 39.42 14.97
CA PRO A 340 -26.19 38.91 16.04
C PRO A 340 -25.86 37.50 16.55
N SER A 341 -25.24 36.64 15.72
CA SER A 341 -24.80 35.30 16.14
C SER A 341 -23.50 35.28 16.94
N LEU A 342 -22.74 36.37 16.94
CA LEU A 342 -21.47 36.55 17.64
C LEU A 342 -21.60 37.46 18.87
N ALA A 343 -22.78 38.05 19.12
CA ALA A 343 -23.01 39.01 20.20
C ALA A 343 -22.75 38.48 21.63
N SER A 344 -22.72 37.17 21.82
CA SER A 344 -22.38 36.47 23.08
C SER A 344 -20.98 35.82 23.07
N ALA A 345 -20.30 35.82 21.92
CA ALA A 345 -19.01 35.17 21.74
C ALA A 345 -17.87 35.98 22.39
N ARG A 346 -16.82 35.27 22.81
CA ARG A 346 -15.61 35.90 23.38
C ARG A 346 -14.55 36.03 22.30
N ILE A 347 -14.58 37.14 21.55
CA ILE A 347 -13.64 37.41 20.47
C ILE A 347 -12.76 38.60 20.84
N GLN A 348 -11.44 38.43 20.76
CA GLN A 348 -10.45 39.49 20.87
C GLN A 348 -9.83 39.70 19.49
N THR A 349 -10.12 40.83 18.84
CA THR A 349 -9.58 41.16 17.51
C THR A 349 -8.32 42.03 17.61
N ARG A 350 -7.38 41.84 16.70
CA ARG A 350 -6.22 42.74 16.51
C ARG A 350 -5.77 42.71 15.04
N SER A 351 -5.66 43.87 14.41
CA SER A 351 -5.09 43.98 13.06
C SER A 351 -3.56 44.01 13.07
N PHE A 352 -2.97 43.43 12.02
CA PHE A 352 -1.55 43.41 11.69
C PHE A 352 -1.26 43.94 10.27
N THR A 353 -2.23 44.60 9.66
CA THR A 353 -2.08 45.34 8.40
C THR A 353 -1.42 46.71 8.65
N PRO A 354 -0.98 47.43 7.59
CA PRO A 354 -0.66 48.85 7.67
C PRO A 354 -1.79 49.70 8.30
N GLU A 355 -1.42 50.81 8.93
CA GLU A 355 -2.38 51.74 9.53
C GLU A 355 -3.25 52.41 8.45
N GLY A 356 -4.58 52.34 8.62
CA GLY A 356 -5.53 52.89 7.66
C GLY A 356 -5.83 51.98 6.45
N ALA A 357 -5.34 50.75 6.44
CA ALA A 357 -5.74 49.73 5.47
C ALA A 357 -7.24 49.42 5.56
N GLU A 358 -7.85 49.09 4.42
CA GLU A 358 -9.24 48.63 4.36
C GLU A 358 -9.28 47.13 4.64
N LEU A 359 -9.93 46.74 5.75
CA LEU A 359 -9.98 45.34 6.18
C LEU A 359 -11.20 44.62 5.59
N PRO A 360 -11.03 43.52 4.84
CA PRO A 360 -12.13 42.61 4.53
C PRO A 360 -12.60 41.89 5.81
N ASP A 361 -13.91 41.73 5.97
CA ASP A 361 -14.54 41.14 7.17
C ASP A 361 -15.32 39.83 6.89
N PHE A 362 -15.52 39.49 5.61
CA PHE A 362 -16.39 38.39 5.20
C PHE A 362 -15.91 37.02 5.72
N HIS A 363 -14.63 36.70 5.54
CA HIS A 363 -14.10 35.36 5.75
C HIS A 363 -13.79 35.09 7.23
N GLY A 364 -13.14 36.04 7.93
CA GLY A 364 -12.95 35.99 9.38
C GLY A 364 -14.27 35.89 10.15
N THR A 365 -15.31 36.65 9.75
CA THR A 365 -16.66 36.51 10.32
C THR A 365 -17.25 35.12 10.08
N ALA A 366 -17.05 34.54 8.90
CA ALA A 366 -17.51 33.20 8.58
C ALA A 366 -16.87 32.15 9.50
N ILE A 367 -15.53 32.12 9.56
CA ILE A 367 -14.77 31.16 10.38
C ILE A 367 -15.07 31.35 11.87
N ALA A 368 -15.07 32.59 12.38
CA ALA A 368 -15.47 32.88 13.75
C ALA A 368 -16.89 32.37 14.07
N SER A 369 -17.84 32.51 13.15
CA SER A 369 -19.21 32.00 13.35
C SER A 369 -19.31 30.47 13.34
N ILE A 370 -18.42 29.78 12.62
CA ILE A 370 -18.33 28.31 12.67
C ILE A 370 -17.81 27.88 14.05
N ILE A 371 -16.84 28.59 14.63
CA ILE A 371 -16.25 28.24 15.93
C ILE A 371 -17.18 28.64 17.09
N VAL A 372 -17.53 29.92 17.26
CA VAL A 372 -18.07 30.47 18.54
C VAL A 372 -19.51 31.00 18.52
N ALA A 373 -20.25 30.91 17.40
CA ALA A 373 -21.60 31.47 17.38
C ALA A 373 -22.58 30.81 18.37
N ASP A 374 -23.48 31.60 18.97
CA ASP A 374 -24.54 31.11 19.87
C ASP A 374 -25.82 31.93 19.70
N ALA A 375 -26.56 31.66 18.62
CA ALA A 375 -27.87 32.25 18.34
C ALA A 375 -28.98 31.20 18.26
N ALA A 376 -30.23 31.67 18.40
CA ALA A 376 -31.39 30.84 18.17
C ALA A 376 -31.40 30.31 16.72
N GLY A 377 -31.28 28.99 16.56
CA GLY A 377 -31.24 28.32 15.26
C GLY A 377 -29.87 28.24 14.58
N TYR A 378 -28.84 28.91 15.09
CA TYR A 378 -27.47 28.81 14.56
C TYR A 378 -26.43 28.79 15.67
N LYS A 379 -25.69 27.69 15.78
CA LYS A 379 -24.74 27.43 16.86
C LYS A 379 -23.44 26.86 16.31
N GLY A 380 -22.33 27.54 16.64
CA GLY A 380 -20.97 27.13 16.30
C GLY A 380 -20.52 25.91 17.10
N LEU A 381 -19.32 25.44 16.81
CA LEU A 381 -18.74 24.22 17.38
C LEU A 381 -18.50 24.36 18.89
N ALA A 382 -17.80 25.40 19.34
CA ALA A 382 -17.44 25.67 20.74
C ALA A 382 -17.88 27.09 21.20
N PRO A 383 -19.18 27.33 21.50
CA PRO A 383 -19.74 28.64 21.86
C PRO A 383 -19.07 29.40 23.02
N LYS A 384 -18.38 28.68 23.91
CA LYS A 384 -17.70 29.26 25.09
C LYS A 384 -16.19 29.38 24.93
N ALA A 385 -15.65 29.04 23.77
CA ALA A 385 -14.24 29.28 23.46
C ALA A 385 -13.93 30.78 23.42
N GLU A 386 -12.68 31.11 23.71
CA GLU A 386 -12.09 32.42 23.57
C GLU A 386 -11.28 32.45 22.27
N VAL A 387 -11.77 33.21 21.29
CA VAL A 387 -11.12 33.36 19.98
C VAL A 387 -10.26 34.61 19.97
N TYR A 388 -8.99 34.43 19.61
CA TYR A 388 -8.02 35.48 19.38
C TYR A 388 -7.87 35.65 17.86
N ALA A 389 -8.54 36.65 17.30
CA ALA A 389 -8.61 36.89 15.86
C ALA A 389 -7.55 37.91 15.44
N ALA A 390 -6.53 37.45 14.71
CA ALA A 390 -5.51 38.26 14.09
C ALA A 390 -5.90 38.59 12.65
N SER A 391 -6.31 39.83 12.42
CA SER A 391 -6.71 40.34 11.10
C SER A 391 -5.45 40.67 10.30
N VAL A 392 -5.13 39.85 9.30
CA VAL A 392 -3.88 39.95 8.51
C VAL A 392 -4.10 40.37 7.05
N PHE A 393 -5.33 40.29 6.56
CA PHE A 393 -5.69 40.67 5.20
C PHE A 393 -6.06 42.15 5.09
N GLU A 394 -5.61 42.77 3.98
CA GLU A 394 -6.08 44.07 3.51
C GLU A 394 -6.64 43.97 2.08
N ASN A 395 -7.56 44.87 1.72
CA ASN A 395 -8.07 45.02 0.36
C ASN A 395 -7.11 45.87 -0.47
N ASP A 396 -6.23 45.23 -1.26
CA ASP A 396 -5.46 45.92 -2.29
C ASP A 396 -6.29 46.11 -3.57
N ARG A 397 -6.18 47.29 -4.19
CA ARG A 397 -7.00 47.70 -5.34
C ARG A 397 -6.65 46.97 -6.65
N GLN A 398 -5.48 46.34 -6.73
CA GLN A 398 -5.01 45.63 -7.92
C GLN A 398 -5.01 44.10 -7.70
N ARG A 399 -4.74 43.66 -6.47
CA ARG A 399 -4.48 42.25 -6.11
C ARG A 399 -5.58 41.59 -5.28
N GLY A 400 -6.55 42.36 -4.78
CA GLY A 400 -7.63 41.85 -3.92
C GLY A 400 -7.20 41.67 -2.47
N GLU A 401 -7.72 40.63 -1.80
CA GLU A 401 -7.41 40.35 -0.40
C GLU A 401 -5.99 39.77 -0.26
N ILE A 402 -5.07 40.58 0.28
CA ILE A 402 -3.65 40.22 0.44
C ILE A 402 -3.21 40.25 1.91
N ALA A 403 -2.36 39.30 2.31
CA ALA A 403 -1.68 39.29 3.60
C ALA A 403 -0.17 39.18 3.42
N SER A 404 0.60 40.02 4.10
CA SER A 404 2.07 40.03 4.01
C SER A 404 2.71 39.03 4.98
N THR A 405 3.91 38.53 4.66
CA THR A 405 4.71 37.68 5.56
C THR A 405 4.96 38.37 6.90
N VAL A 406 5.21 39.69 6.88
CA VAL A 406 5.36 40.50 8.09
C VAL A 406 4.10 40.47 8.98
N SER A 407 2.93 40.62 8.37
CA SER A 407 1.64 40.56 9.07
C SER A 407 1.40 39.19 9.70
N LEU A 408 1.73 38.10 8.99
CA LEU A 408 1.61 36.73 9.48
C LEU A 408 2.53 36.43 10.67
N VAL A 409 3.82 36.80 10.58
CA VAL A 409 4.78 36.56 11.67
C VAL A 409 4.41 37.37 12.92
N ARG A 410 4.03 38.64 12.76
CA ARG A 410 3.55 39.49 13.88
C ARG A 410 2.24 38.98 14.49
N ALA A 411 1.32 38.47 13.67
CA ALA A 411 0.08 37.86 14.13
C ALA A 411 0.35 36.61 14.97
N LEU A 412 1.20 35.70 14.46
CA LEU A 412 1.56 34.47 15.15
C LEU A 412 2.25 34.74 16.50
N ASP A 413 3.16 35.72 16.55
CA ASP A 413 3.83 36.12 17.81
C ASP A 413 2.84 36.65 18.86
N TRP A 414 1.84 37.44 18.45
CA TRP A 414 0.78 37.89 19.35
C TRP A 414 -0.12 36.75 19.81
N LEU A 415 -0.43 35.77 18.95
CA LEU A 415 -1.21 34.59 19.32
C LEU A 415 -0.46 33.71 20.33
N MET A 416 0.84 33.47 20.11
CA MET A 416 1.73 32.80 21.07
C MET A 416 1.76 33.56 22.41
N SER A 417 1.98 34.88 22.37
CA SER A 417 1.96 35.76 23.55
C SER A 417 0.60 35.78 24.27
N SER A 418 -0.50 35.50 23.55
CA SER A 418 -1.85 35.39 24.10
C SER A 418 -2.13 34.01 24.72
N GLY A 419 -1.21 33.04 24.60
CA GLY A 419 -1.34 31.71 25.17
C GLY A 419 -2.55 30.96 24.63
N VAL A 420 -2.67 30.88 23.30
CA VAL A 420 -3.66 30.02 22.62
C VAL A 420 -3.13 28.59 22.53
N ASP A 421 -4.02 27.60 22.63
CA ASP A 421 -3.65 26.18 22.53
C ASP A 421 -3.47 25.76 21.05
N VAL A 422 -4.20 26.41 20.16
CA VAL A 422 -4.33 26.06 18.75
C VAL A 422 -4.47 27.32 17.91
N VAL A 423 -3.90 27.36 16.70
CA VAL A 423 -4.14 28.42 15.70
C VAL A 423 -4.78 27.83 14.44
N ASN A 424 -5.93 28.39 14.06
CA ASN A 424 -6.61 28.18 12.78
C ASN A 424 -6.05 29.16 11.74
N VAL A 425 -5.48 28.66 10.64
CA VAL A 425 -4.89 29.48 9.57
C VAL A 425 -5.62 29.23 8.24
N SER A 426 -6.47 30.18 7.83
CA SER A 426 -7.42 29.97 6.71
C SER A 426 -6.93 30.51 5.36
N LEU A 427 -5.61 30.50 5.11
CA LEU A 427 -4.95 31.14 3.97
C LEU A 427 -3.98 30.21 3.26
N ALA A 428 -3.62 30.57 2.03
CA ALA A 428 -2.67 29.84 1.20
C ALA A 428 -1.73 30.80 0.45
N GLY A 429 -0.50 30.36 0.20
CA GLY A 429 0.50 31.12 -0.55
C GLY A 429 1.78 30.32 -0.83
N PRO A 430 2.83 31.00 -1.32
CA PRO A 430 4.12 30.39 -1.64
C PRO A 430 4.91 30.01 -0.38
N PRO A 431 5.93 29.14 -0.49
CA PRO A 431 6.82 28.84 0.62
C PRO A 431 7.64 30.07 1.02
N ASN A 432 7.78 30.31 2.33
CA ASN A 432 8.60 31.35 2.93
C ASN A 432 9.35 30.85 4.17
N ARG A 433 10.67 31.02 4.19
CA ARG A 433 11.57 30.50 5.24
C ARG A 433 11.33 31.13 6.62
N LEU A 434 10.99 32.43 6.65
CA LEU A 434 10.67 33.09 7.92
C LEU A 434 9.36 32.57 8.51
N LEU A 435 8.34 32.37 7.68
CA LEU A 435 7.06 31.83 8.13
C LEU A 435 7.24 30.38 8.62
N GLU A 436 7.97 29.54 7.88
CA GLU A 436 8.32 28.17 8.28
C GLU A 436 9.00 28.14 9.67
N ALA A 437 10.04 28.96 9.86
CA ALA A 437 10.74 29.05 11.14
C ALA A 437 9.86 29.60 12.28
N ALA A 438 8.99 30.57 11.99
CA ALA A 438 8.05 31.12 12.96
C ALA A 438 7.00 30.07 13.41
N LEU A 439 6.53 29.25 12.47
CA LEU A 439 5.60 28.12 12.73
C LEU A 439 6.27 27.00 13.53
N GLY A 440 7.51 26.64 13.17
CA GLY A 440 8.32 25.70 13.95
C GLY A 440 8.50 26.15 15.41
N ARG A 441 8.82 27.43 15.63
CA ARG A 441 8.90 27.98 17.00
C ARG A 441 7.56 27.99 17.73
N ALA A 442 6.44 28.21 17.04
CA ALA A 442 5.11 28.09 17.64
C ALA A 442 4.83 26.64 18.12
N GLN A 443 5.19 25.65 17.31
CA GLN A 443 5.09 24.23 17.66
C GLN A 443 6.01 23.86 18.84
N GLU A 444 7.27 24.35 18.87
CA GLU A 444 8.22 24.15 19.98
C GLU A 444 7.70 24.71 21.31
N HIS A 445 6.98 25.85 21.27
CA HIS A 445 6.30 26.44 22.43
C HIS A 445 4.96 25.76 22.75
N GLY A 446 4.64 24.67 22.07
CA GLY A 446 3.44 23.88 22.29
C GLY A 446 2.17 24.59 21.83
N VAL A 447 2.20 25.32 20.72
CA VAL A 447 1.01 25.85 20.02
C VAL A 447 0.82 25.05 18.73
N LEU A 448 -0.33 24.38 18.58
CA LEU A 448 -0.61 23.57 17.39
C LEU A 448 -1.19 24.43 16.26
N ILE A 449 -0.62 24.35 15.06
CA ILE A 449 -1.11 25.08 13.89
C ILE A 449 -1.89 24.13 12.98
N LEU A 450 -3.06 24.56 12.51
CA LEU A 450 -3.81 23.87 11.46
C LEU A 450 -4.11 24.84 10.33
N ALA A 451 -3.87 24.41 9.09
CA ALA A 451 -3.99 25.28 7.92
C ALA A 451 -4.79 24.66 6.77
N ALA A 452 -5.37 25.53 5.94
CA ALA A 452 -6.13 25.14 4.77
C ALA A 452 -5.22 24.56 3.67
N ALA A 453 -5.51 23.35 3.21
CA ALA A 453 -4.69 22.65 2.20
C ALA A 453 -4.57 23.36 0.84
N GLY A 454 -5.49 24.28 0.52
CA GLY A 454 -5.57 24.98 -0.77
C GLY A 454 -6.86 24.67 -1.55
N ASN A 455 -7.21 25.54 -2.50
CA ASN A 455 -8.40 25.44 -3.35
C ASN A 455 -8.06 25.46 -4.87
N GLY A 456 -6.85 25.05 -5.25
CA GLY A 456 -6.36 25.05 -6.64
C GLY A 456 -6.74 23.81 -7.47
N GLY A 457 -7.31 22.77 -6.85
CA GLY A 457 -7.75 21.55 -7.51
C GLY A 457 -6.79 20.36 -7.39
N PRO A 458 -7.17 19.19 -7.92
CA PRO A 458 -6.47 17.91 -7.67
C PRO A 458 -5.01 17.84 -8.14
N VAL A 459 -4.62 18.68 -9.09
CA VAL A 459 -3.27 18.73 -9.70
C VAL A 459 -2.46 19.94 -9.23
N ALA A 460 -3.03 20.82 -8.40
CA ALA A 460 -2.32 22.00 -7.91
C ALA A 460 -1.19 21.62 -6.94
N GLN A 461 -0.08 22.35 -7.04
CA GLN A 461 1.09 22.18 -6.17
C GLN A 461 0.73 22.35 -4.68
N PRO A 462 1.52 21.78 -3.74
CA PRO A 462 1.35 22.00 -2.31
C PRO A 462 1.38 23.49 -1.95
N MET A 463 0.42 23.93 -1.14
CA MET A 463 0.27 25.33 -0.73
C MET A 463 0.70 25.53 0.73
N TYR A 464 1.34 26.65 1.01
CA TYR A 464 1.88 26.98 2.34
C TYR A 464 0.95 27.96 3.06
N PRO A 465 0.83 27.89 4.40
CA PRO A 465 1.64 27.10 5.31
C PRO A 465 1.22 25.64 5.52
N ALA A 466 0.14 25.15 4.90
CA ALA A 466 -0.34 23.78 5.11
C ALA A 466 0.66 22.70 4.70
N ALA A 467 1.52 22.95 3.70
CA ALA A 467 2.54 21.99 3.25
C ALA A 467 3.83 21.95 4.10
N TYR A 468 3.88 22.60 5.28
CA TYR A 468 5.00 22.47 6.22
C TYR A 468 4.79 21.32 7.21
N ASP A 469 5.83 20.53 7.45
CA ASP A 469 5.84 19.42 8.44
C ASP A 469 5.44 19.85 9.87
N SER A 470 5.53 21.15 10.19
CA SER A 470 5.15 21.72 11.49
C SER A 470 3.66 22.10 11.61
N VAL A 471 2.88 21.92 10.54
CA VAL A 471 1.49 22.37 10.41
C VAL A 471 0.59 21.21 10.02
N VAL A 472 -0.56 21.08 10.69
CA VAL A 472 -1.55 20.07 10.31
C VAL A 472 -2.34 20.56 9.08
N ALA A 473 -2.17 19.88 7.96
CA ALA A 473 -2.84 20.19 6.71
C ALA A 473 -4.28 19.67 6.70
N VAL A 474 -5.24 20.57 6.54
CA VAL A 474 -6.68 20.26 6.56
C VAL A 474 -7.29 20.41 5.18
N THR A 475 -7.80 19.29 4.64
CA THR A 475 -8.60 19.28 3.40
C THR A 475 -10.10 19.24 3.68
N ALA A 476 -10.91 19.56 2.68
CA ALA A 476 -12.37 19.68 2.80
C ALA A 476 -13.10 18.47 2.21
N VAL A 477 -14.13 18.01 2.93
CA VAL A 477 -15.14 17.05 2.45
C VAL A 477 -16.56 17.62 2.57
N ASP A 478 -17.49 17.02 1.84
CA ASP A 478 -18.94 17.23 2.03
C ASP A 478 -19.53 16.30 3.10
N ALA A 479 -20.83 16.44 3.36
CA ALA A 479 -21.57 15.62 4.34
C ALA A 479 -21.64 14.12 3.98
N GLY A 480 -21.31 13.73 2.74
CA GLY A 480 -21.17 12.35 2.31
C GLY A 480 -19.72 11.84 2.39
N GLY A 481 -18.78 12.62 2.92
CA GLY A 481 -17.36 12.30 2.99
C GLY A 481 -16.63 12.44 1.64
N ARG A 482 -17.24 13.05 0.62
CA ARG A 482 -16.61 13.22 -0.69
C ARG A 482 -15.70 14.43 -0.66
N VAL A 483 -14.48 14.28 -1.18
CA VAL A 483 -13.47 15.35 -1.24
C VAL A 483 -14.01 16.53 -2.06
N PHE A 484 -13.81 17.75 -1.56
CA PHE A 484 -14.16 18.98 -2.24
C PHE A 484 -13.47 19.06 -3.62
N ARG A 485 -14.24 19.34 -4.68
CA ARG A 485 -13.75 19.26 -6.07
C ARG A 485 -12.53 20.13 -6.38
N LEU A 486 -12.36 21.25 -5.66
CA LEU A 486 -11.21 22.16 -5.83
C LEU A 486 -10.14 21.99 -4.73
N ALA A 487 -10.26 21.05 -3.79
CA ALA A 487 -9.22 20.87 -2.80
C ALA A 487 -7.92 20.37 -3.46
N ASN A 488 -6.79 20.95 -3.06
CA ASN A 488 -5.47 20.42 -3.38
C ASN A 488 -5.34 18.97 -2.86
N ARG A 489 -4.44 18.20 -3.48
CA ARG A 489 -4.15 16.81 -3.11
C ARG A 489 -2.64 16.61 -3.03
N GLY A 490 -2.20 15.75 -2.12
CA GLY A 490 -0.78 15.41 -1.98
C GLY A 490 -0.53 14.58 -0.73
N ALA A 491 0.71 14.11 -0.58
CA ALA A 491 1.14 13.34 0.59
C ALA A 491 1.26 14.19 1.87
N TYR A 492 1.24 15.53 1.74
CA TYR A 492 1.29 16.49 2.84
C TYR A 492 -0.04 16.65 3.61
N LEU A 493 -1.11 15.95 3.22
CA LEU A 493 -2.43 16.08 3.84
C LEU A 493 -2.60 15.16 5.05
N ASP A 494 -2.76 15.72 6.24
CA ASP A 494 -2.97 14.95 7.48
C ASP A 494 -4.41 14.46 7.65
N LEU A 495 -5.39 15.35 7.41
CA LEU A 495 -6.79 15.05 7.72
C LEU A 495 -7.79 15.80 6.84
N ALA A 496 -9.01 15.26 6.78
CA ALA A 496 -10.16 15.86 6.13
C ALA A 496 -11.23 16.24 7.15
N ALA A 497 -11.88 17.39 6.96
CA ALA A 497 -13.01 17.84 7.79
C ALA A 497 -14.11 18.49 6.91
N PRO A 498 -15.34 18.68 7.43
CA PRO A 498 -16.42 19.26 6.64
C PRO A 498 -16.10 20.69 6.19
N GLY A 499 -16.15 20.95 4.89
CA GLY A 499 -15.83 22.26 4.31
C GLY A 499 -16.60 22.60 3.04
N VAL A 500 -17.65 21.83 2.71
CA VAL A 500 -18.46 22.01 1.51
C VAL A 500 -19.91 22.31 1.87
N GLY A 501 -20.47 23.36 1.29
CA GLY A 501 -21.87 23.75 1.47
C GLY A 501 -22.21 24.19 2.89
N LEU A 502 -21.26 24.82 3.61
CA LEU A 502 -21.47 25.20 5.00
C LEU A 502 -22.17 26.54 5.14
N LEU A 503 -23.22 26.56 5.97
CA LEU A 503 -23.90 27.76 6.39
C LEU A 503 -23.05 28.49 7.44
N HIS A 504 -22.81 29.78 7.24
CA HIS A 504 -22.07 30.63 8.18
C HIS A 504 -22.64 32.04 8.24
N ALA A 505 -22.28 32.81 9.28
CA ALA A 505 -22.65 34.21 9.40
C ALA A 505 -22.02 35.05 8.27
N LYS A 506 -22.74 36.06 7.82
CA LYS A 506 -22.26 37.06 6.85
C LYS A 506 -22.07 38.39 7.57
N ALA A 507 -20.90 39.01 7.38
CA ALA A 507 -20.63 40.35 7.90
C ALA A 507 -21.67 41.37 7.41
N GLY A 508 -22.09 42.28 8.30
CA GLY A 508 -23.20 43.19 8.10
C GLY A 508 -24.59 42.57 8.30
N GLY A 509 -24.68 41.26 8.54
CA GLY A 509 -25.92 40.59 8.93
C GLY A 509 -26.35 39.43 8.02
N GLY A 510 -26.94 38.42 8.66
CA GLY A 510 -27.56 37.27 7.99
C GLY A 510 -26.60 36.10 7.84
N TYR A 511 -26.96 35.16 6.97
CA TYR A 511 -26.20 33.94 6.74
C TYR A 511 -26.01 33.71 5.24
N THR A 512 -24.97 32.96 4.89
CA THR A 512 -24.66 32.56 3.50
C THR A 512 -24.00 31.19 3.50
N VAL A 513 -23.89 30.58 2.32
CA VAL A 513 -23.33 29.24 2.12
C VAL A 513 -22.04 29.32 1.30
N SER A 514 -20.97 28.71 1.80
CA SER A 514 -19.66 28.67 1.12
C SER A 514 -19.03 27.28 1.14
N SER A 515 -18.04 27.07 0.26
CA SER A 515 -17.22 25.86 0.22
C SER A 515 -15.74 26.20 0.05
N GLY A 516 -14.85 25.44 0.70
CA GLY A 516 -13.40 25.60 0.62
C GLY A 516 -12.67 24.87 1.76
N THR A 517 -11.37 24.60 1.57
CA THR A 517 -10.51 24.01 2.62
C THR A 517 -10.41 24.91 3.86
N SER A 518 -10.49 26.23 3.69
CA SER A 518 -10.60 27.20 4.79
C SER A 518 -11.77 26.93 5.75
N PHE A 519 -12.92 26.50 5.23
CA PHE A 519 -14.10 26.19 6.06
C PHE A 519 -13.98 24.87 6.82
N ALA A 520 -13.02 24.01 6.45
CA ALA A 520 -12.73 22.75 7.14
C ALA A 520 -11.77 22.94 8.34
N VAL A 521 -10.82 23.87 8.26
CA VAL A 521 -9.86 24.19 9.35
C VAL A 521 -10.54 24.42 10.71
N PRO A 522 -11.64 25.20 10.86
CA PRO A 522 -12.24 25.45 12.18
C PRO A 522 -12.79 24.20 12.86
N PHE A 523 -13.17 23.17 12.10
CA PHE A 523 -13.58 21.88 12.67
C PHE A 523 -12.39 21.15 13.29
N ALA A 524 -11.30 21.03 12.53
CA ALA A 524 -10.08 20.40 12.98
C ALA A 524 -9.47 21.15 14.17
N ALA A 525 -9.39 22.48 14.10
CA ALA A 525 -8.85 23.32 15.16
C ALA A 525 -9.66 23.24 16.46
N THR A 526 -11.00 23.23 16.35
CA THR A 526 -11.88 23.09 17.52
C THR A 526 -11.77 21.68 18.14
N ALA A 527 -11.67 20.63 17.33
CA ALA A 527 -11.45 19.27 17.81
C ALA A 527 -10.09 19.12 18.51
N ALA A 528 -9.02 19.66 17.91
CA ALA A 528 -7.68 19.64 18.48
C ALA A 528 -7.59 20.41 19.79
N ALA A 529 -8.17 21.61 19.88
CA ALA A 529 -8.19 22.40 21.12
C ALA A 529 -8.91 21.66 22.26
N ARG A 530 -10.03 20.98 21.95
CA ARG A 530 -10.71 20.09 22.91
C ARG A 530 -9.83 18.90 23.33
N LEU A 531 -9.14 18.26 22.39
CA LEU A 531 -8.23 17.15 22.72
C LEU A 531 -7.11 17.59 23.66
N ARG A 532 -6.44 18.72 23.37
CA ARG A 532 -5.36 19.25 24.23
C ARG A 532 -5.84 19.67 25.61
N GLN A 533 -7.05 20.22 25.74
CA GLN A 533 -7.65 20.52 27.05
C GLN A 533 -7.95 19.25 27.87
N LEU A 534 -8.29 18.12 27.22
CA LEU A 534 -8.54 16.84 27.88
C LEU A 534 -7.26 16.03 28.12
N GLN A 535 -6.24 16.20 27.27
CA GLN A 535 -4.96 15.50 27.28
C GLN A 535 -3.83 16.52 27.03
N PRO A 536 -3.36 17.24 28.07
CA PRO A 536 -2.34 18.30 27.92
C PRO A 536 -0.95 17.82 27.47
N THR A 537 -0.77 16.51 27.31
CA THR A 537 0.48 15.85 26.85
C THR A 537 0.35 15.21 25.47
N ALA A 538 -0.75 15.49 24.75
CA ALA A 538 -1.03 15.01 23.40
C ALA A 538 -0.89 16.15 22.36
#